data_AF-K4AUR8-F1
#
_entry.id   AF-K4AUR8-F1
#
_cell.length_a   1.000
_cell.length_b   1.000
_cell.length_c   1.000
_cell.angle_alpha   90.00
_cell.angle_beta   90.00
_cell.angle_gamma   90.00
#
_symmetry.space_group_name_H-M   'P 1'
#
loop_
_entity.id
_entity.type
_entity.pdbx_description
1 polymer ?
#
loop_
_entity_poly.entity_id
_entity_poly.type
_entity_poly.pdbx_seq_one_letter_code
_entity_poly.pdbx_strand_id
1 'polypeptide(L)'
;MEIVGEVTKPYTFHYKTNKRKKDGLFCERIFCPIKSGICACGNYRVIGDEKEDPKFFEQCGIGFVDPRIRRYHMGYIKLACLVTHVWPITKNHTFLRLRGLFENEIQSWKYSIPLFFITQGFDTFRNREISIGVGAIREQLAKLNLRIIIENSLVEWEKLGGKDT
;
A
#
# COMPACT_ATOMS: atom_id res chain seq x y z
N MET A 1 13.43 5.88 -4.87
CA MET A 1 12.79 5.17 -3.74
C MET A 1 12.67 3.72 -4.15
N GLU A 2 13.10 2.81 -3.29
CA GLU A 2 13.17 1.38 -3.59
C GLU A 2 12.30 0.61 -2.60
N ILE A 3 11.54 -0.38 -3.10
CA ILE A 3 10.70 -1.25 -2.27
C ILE A 3 11.53 -2.48 -1.91
N VAL A 4 11.78 -2.68 -0.62
CA VAL A 4 12.83 -3.60 -0.16
C VAL A 4 12.25 -4.86 0.47
N GLY A 5 11.14 -4.74 1.22
CA GLY A 5 10.61 -5.90 1.93
C GLY A 5 9.26 -5.69 2.61
N GLU A 6 8.70 -6.82 3.03
CA GLU A 6 7.40 -6.90 3.69
C GLU A 6 7.52 -6.73 5.21
N VAL A 7 6.63 -5.90 5.78
CA VAL A 7 6.43 -5.79 7.22
C VAL A 7 5.30 -6.73 7.64
N THR A 8 5.64 -7.75 8.42
CA THR A 8 4.67 -8.79 8.83
C THR A 8 4.17 -8.60 10.26
N LYS A 9 4.93 -7.91 11.11
CA LYS A 9 4.60 -7.75 12.54
C LYS A 9 4.27 -6.29 12.86
N PRO A 10 3.27 -6.02 13.71
CA PRO A 10 2.90 -4.65 14.09
C PRO A 10 3.84 -4.04 15.14
N TYR A 11 4.85 -4.78 15.60
CA TYR A 11 5.73 -4.35 16.68
C TYR A 11 6.78 -3.33 16.21
N THR A 12 7.12 -2.39 17.08
CA THR A 12 8.12 -1.34 16.83
C THR A 12 9.45 -1.66 17.54
N PHE A 13 9.51 -1.41 18.84
CA PHE A 13 10.68 -1.55 19.69
C PHE A 13 10.36 -2.47 20.87
N HIS A 14 11.36 -3.17 21.37
CA HIS A 14 11.24 -3.88 22.64
C HIS A 14 11.33 -2.88 23.79
N TYR A 15 10.32 -2.85 24.67
CA TYR A 15 10.21 -1.87 25.75
C TYR A 15 11.44 -1.80 26.68
N LYS A 16 12.02 -2.94 27.08
CA LYS A 16 13.24 -2.96 27.92
C LYS A 16 14.53 -2.61 27.19
N THR A 17 14.79 -3.27 26.06
CA THR A 17 16.11 -3.19 25.41
C THR A 17 16.21 -2.05 24.41
N ASN A 18 15.10 -1.38 24.11
CA ASN A 18 14.93 -0.40 23.03
C ASN A 18 15.41 -0.93 21.65
N LYS A 19 15.60 -2.26 21.52
CA LYS A 19 15.98 -2.90 20.27
C LYS A 19 14.75 -3.05 19.40
N ARG A 20 14.90 -2.75 18.12
CA ARG A 20 13.83 -2.89 17.13
C ARG A 20 13.50 -4.35 16.91
N LYS A 21 12.22 -4.62 16.70
CA LYS A 21 11.76 -5.98 16.41
C LYS A 21 12.05 -6.34 14.96
N LYS A 22 12.54 -7.57 14.75
CA LYS A 22 12.68 -8.16 13.41
C LYS A 22 11.29 -8.26 12.76
N ASP A 23 11.21 -7.92 11.48
CA ASP A 23 9.98 -7.86 10.67
C ASP A 23 8.91 -6.87 11.17
N GLY A 24 9.28 -5.98 12.09
CA GLY A 24 8.42 -4.93 12.61
C GLY A 24 8.43 -3.65 11.76
N LEU A 25 7.66 -2.66 12.21
CA LEU A 25 7.52 -1.34 11.55
C LEU A 25 8.84 -0.58 11.35
N PHE A 26 9.86 -0.89 12.15
CA PHE A 26 11.19 -0.29 12.06
C PHE A 26 12.29 -1.35 11.88
N CYS A 27 11.98 -2.44 11.17
CA CYS A 27 12.95 -3.50 10.92
C CYS A 27 14.16 -2.98 10.14
N GLU A 28 15.36 -3.14 10.70
CA GLU A 28 16.61 -2.67 10.09
C GLU A 28 16.97 -3.41 8.80
N ARG A 29 16.43 -4.63 8.60
CA ARG A 29 16.59 -5.37 7.36
C ARG A 29 15.88 -4.69 6.18
N ILE A 30 14.73 -4.06 6.43
CA ILE A 30 13.92 -3.40 5.41
C ILE A 30 14.39 -1.94 5.24
N PHE A 31 14.51 -1.24 6.37
CA PHE A 31 14.75 0.19 6.36
C PHE A 31 16.23 0.59 6.40
N CYS A 32 17.18 -0.32 6.65
CA CYS A 32 18.61 -0.06 6.92
C CYS A 32 18.95 0.27 8.40
N PRO A 33 20.22 0.11 8.82
CA PRO A 33 20.67 0.33 10.20
C PRO A 33 20.62 1.81 10.62
N ILE A 34 20.70 2.07 11.93
CA ILE A 34 20.75 3.45 12.51
C ILE A 34 22.09 4.11 12.30
N LYS A 35 23.15 3.31 12.49
CA LYS A 35 24.53 3.77 12.51
C LYS A 35 25.26 2.99 11.43
N SER A 36 26.12 3.69 10.70
CA SER A 36 27.02 3.07 9.74
C SER A 36 27.90 2.04 10.44
N GLY A 37 28.10 0.88 9.80
CA GLY A 37 29.02 -0.16 10.28
C GLY A 37 28.56 -0.96 11.52
N ILE A 38 27.36 -0.71 12.07
CA ILE A 38 26.85 -1.41 13.26
C ILE A 38 25.52 -2.10 12.93
N CYS A 39 25.43 -3.42 13.13
CA CYS A 39 24.17 -4.19 13.01
C CYS A 39 23.37 -4.20 14.33
N ALA A 40 22.06 -4.49 14.26
CA ALA A 40 21.17 -4.70 15.43
C ALA A 40 21.72 -5.61 16.54
N CYS A 41 22.54 -6.59 16.17
CA CYS A 41 23.17 -7.54 17.10
C CYS A 41 24.30 -6.91 17.93
N GLY A 42 24.80 -5.73 17.54
CA GLY A 42 25.92 -5.05 18.20
C GLY A 42 27.29 -5.38 17.59
N ASN A 43 27.34 -6.22 16.56
CA ASN A 43 28.57 -6.47 15.81
C ASN A 43 28.92 -5.23 15.00
N TYR A 44 30.16 -4.78 15.14
CA TYR A 44 30.75 -3.71 14.34
C TYR A 44 31.66 -4.33 13.28
N ARG A 45 31.63 -3.81 12.05
CA ARG A 45 32.73 -3.99 11.10
C ARG A 45 33.19 -2.62 10.64
N VAL A 46 34.50 -2.44 10.59
CA VAL A 46 35.11 -1.25 9.99
C VAL A 46 34.99 -1.39 8.48
N ILE A 47 34.43 -0.38 7.83
CA ILE A 47 34.37 -0.30 6.37
C ILE A 47 35.82 -0.07 5.92
N GLY A 48 36.56 -1.13 5.58
CA GLY A 48 37.98 -1.01 5.28
C GLY A 48 38.73 -2.28 4.88
N ASP A 49 38.22 -3.49 5.16
CA ASP A 49 38.93 -4.71 4.79
C ASP A 49 38.52 -5.18 3.39
N GLU A 50 39.36 -4.81 2.43
CA GLU A 50 39.30 -5.24 1.03
C GLU A 50 39.35 -6.77 0.92
N LYS A 51 38.18 -7.39 0.68
CA LYS A 51 37.95 -8.54 -0.24
C LYS A 51 36.52 -9.06 -0.06
N GLU A 52 35.71 -8.91 -1.11
CA GLU A 52 34.36 -9.49 -1.24
C GLU A 52 33.49 -9.38 0.02
N ASP A 53 33.39 -8.16 0.56
CA ASP A 53 32.67 -7.93 1.79
C ASP A 53 31.19 -8.26 1.58
N PRO A 54 30.59 -9.18 2.36
CA PRO A 54 29.20 -9.54 2.18
C PRO A 54 28.34 -8.28 2.39
N LYS A 55 27.53 -7.96 1.38
CA LYS A 55 26.63 -6.79 1.38
C LYS A 55 25.72 -6.76 2.62
N PHE A 56 25.53 -7.91 3.27
CA PHE A 56 24.73 -8.12 4.46
C PHE A 56 25.52 -8.84 5.56
N PHE A 57 25.24 -8.52 6.83
CA PHE A 57 25.74 -9.33 7.96
C PHE A 57 25.12 -10.73 7.95
N GLU A 58 25.92 -11.79 8.02
CA GLU A 58 25.45 -13.19 8.01
C GLU A 58 24.50 -13.52 9.19
N GLN A 59 24.79 -13.00 10.38
CA GLN A 59 23.98 -13.28 11.58
C GLN A 59 22.66 -12.50 11.65
N CYS A 60 22.61 -11.30 11.06
CA CYS A 60 21.48 -10.38 11.19
C CYS A 60 20.73 -10.13 9.87
N GLY A 61 21.34 -10.41 8.72
CA GLY A 61 20.83 -10.09 7.39
C GLY A 61 20.72 -8.59 7.11
N ILE A 62 21.40 -7.75 7.89
CA ILE A 62 21.31 -6.28 7.77
C ILE A 62 22.38 -5.80 6.80
N GLY A 63 21.99 -4.95 5.85
CA GLY A 63 22.90 -4.40 4.86
C GLY A 63 23.90 -3.41 5.45
N PHE A 64 25.16 -3.45 4.99
CA PHE A 64 26.15 -2.42 5.26
C PHE A 64 25.86 -1.21 4.37
N VAL A 65 25.07 -0.29 4.91
CA VAL A 65 24.52 0.82 4.14
C VAL A 65 24.49 2.08 5.01
N ASP A 66 24.65 3.24 4.39
CA ASP A 66 24.52 4.53 5.07
C ASP A 66 23.11 4.70 5.69
N PRO A 67 22.99 5.14 6.95
CA PRO A 67 21.70 5.36 7.61
C PRO A 67 20.75 6.33 6.90
N ARG A 68 21.26 7.21 6.02
CA ARG A 68 20.45 8.11 5.18
C ARG A 68 19.49 7.35 4.27
N ILE A 69 19.82 6.11 3.92
CA ILE A 69 19.00 5.26 3.05
C ILE A 69 17.64 4.91 3.69
N ARG A 70 17.50 5.01 5.02
CA ARG A 70 16.21 4.90 5.73
C ARG A 70 15.12 5.85 5.22
N ARG A 71 15.49 6.95 4.55
CA ARG A 71 14.56 7.92 3.95
C ARG A 71 14.07 7.52 2.56
N TYR A 72 14.77 6.60 1.89
CA TYR A 72 14.53 6.22 0.50
C TYR A 72 14.06 4.77 0.34
N HIS A 73 14.35 3.91 1.32
CA HIS A 73 13.82 2.56 1.40
C HIS A 73 12.38 2.54 1.91
N MET A 74 11.52 1.84 1.19
CA MET A 74 10.12 1.64 1.54
C MET A 74 9.86 0.17 1.85
N GLY A 75 9.14 -0.05 2.94
CA GLY A 75 8.50 -1.34 3.22
C GLY A 75 7.08 -1.36 2.68
N TYR A 76 6.54 -2.55 2.46
CA TYR A 76 5.12 -2.74 2.14
C TYR A 76 4.47 -3.72 3.11
N ILE A 77 3.13 -3.68 3.17
CA ILE A 77 2.32 -4.64 3.91
C ILE A 77 1.43 -5.31 2.88
N LYS A 78 1.48 -6.65 2.81
CA LYS A 78 0.58 -7.40 1.93
C LYS A 78 -0.78 -7.49 2.60
N LEU A 79 -1.78 -6.85 2.00
CA LEU A 79 -3.16 -6.93 2.47
C LEU A 79 -3.74 -8.31 2.15
N ALA A 80 -4.52 -8.87 3.08
CA ALA A 80 -5.19 -10.15 2.88
C ALA A 80 -6.33 -10.06 1.84
N CYS A 81 -6.97 -8.89 1.76
CA CYS A 81 -8.02 -8.57 0.80
C CYS A 81 -7.68 -7.29 0.02
N LEU A 82 -8.36 -7.08 -1.11
CA LEU A 82 -8.20 -5.89 -1.92
C LEU A 82 -8.89 -4.71 -1.23
N VAL A 83 -8.18 -3.59 -1.13
CA VAL A 83 -8.70 -2.36 -0.53
C VAL A 83 -8.51 -1.22 -1.51
N THR A 84 -9.55 -0.42 -1.72
CA THR A 84 -9.49 0.82 -2.49
C THR A 84 -8.88 1.91 -1.64
N HIS A 85 -7.99 2.70 -2.22
CA HIS A 85 -7.52 3.92 -1.59
C HIS A 85 -8.69 4.87 -1.34
N VAL A 86 -8.74 5.54 -0.17
CA VAL A 86 -9.87 6.40 0.21
C VAL A 86 -9.98 7.65 -0.69
N TRP A 87 -8.85 8.14 -1.20
CA TRP A 87 -8.78 9.44 -1.88
C TRP A 87 -9.59 9.56 -3.19
N PRO A 88 -9.57 8.59 -4.13
CA PRO A 88 -10.44 8.65 -5.30
C PRO A 88 -11.94 8.62 -4.95
N ILE A 89 -12.30 7.95 -3.84
CA ILE A 89 -13.70 7.77 -3.43
C ILE A 89 -14.26 9.08 -2.85
N THR A 90 -13.44 9.82 -2.10
CA THR A 90 -13.88 11.04 -1.40
C THR A 90 -13.90 12.28 -2.29
N LYS A 91 -13.21 12.28 -3.44
CA LYS A 91 -13.24 13.41 -4.36
C LYS A 91 -14.52 13.40 -5.20
N ASN A 92 -15.26 14.51 -5.18
CA ASN A 92 -16.56 14.65 -5.85
C ASN A 92 -16.49 14.66 -7.40
N HIS A 93 -15.31 14.81 -7.99
CA HIS A 93 -15.13 14.97 -9.44
C HIS A 93 -14.30 13.86 -10.10
N THR A 94 -14.44 12.60 -9.67
CA THR A 94 -13.90 11.48 -10.45
C THR A 94 -14.80 11.19 -11.65
N PHE A 95 -14.21 10.96 -12.82
CA PHE A 95 -14.88 10.57 -14.07
C PHE A 95 -15.92 9.44 -13.91
N LEU A 96 -15.65 8.50 -12.99
CA LEU A 96 -16.56 7.40 -12.65
C LEU A 96 -17.87 7.85 -11.97
N ARG A 97 -17.84 8.94 -11.18
CA ARG A 97 -19.05 9.55 -10.58
C ARG A 97 -19.84 10.35 -11.62
N LEU A 98 -19.16 11.05 -12.54
CA LEU A 98 -19.81 11.81 -13.62
C LEU A 98 -20.64 10.94 -14.57
N ARG A 99 -20.28 9.65 -14.73
CA ARG A 99 -21.04 8.67 -15.52
C ARG A 99 -22.07 7.86 -14.71
N GLY A 100 -22.29 8.18 -13.42
CA GLY A 100 -23.23 7.45 -12.56
C GLY A 100 -22.79 6.03 -12.18
N LEU A 101 -21.54 5.63 -12.48
CA LEU A 101 -21.04 4.28 -12.18
C LEU A 101 -20.81 4.04 -10.68
N PHE A 102 -20.84 5.11 -9.87
CA PHE A 102 -20.78 5.07 -8.41
C PHE A 102 -21.88 5.98 -7.85
N GLU A 103 -23.12 5.50 -7.91
CA GLU A 103 -24.24 6.10 -7.20
C GLU A 103 -24.51 5.33 -5.90
N ASN A 104 -24.26 6.04 -4.79
CA ASN A 104 -24.70 5.74 -3.42
C ASN A 104 -23.86 4.74 -2.58
N GLU A 105 -23.81 5.02 -1.27
CA GLU A 105 -23.43 4.17 -0.11
C GLU A 105 -22.31 4.67 0.83
N ILE A 106 -21.62 5.79 0.58
CA ILE A 106 -20.53 6.24 1.49
C ILE A 106 -21.05 6.62 2.90
N GLN A 107 -22.30 7.08 3.03
CA GLN A 107 -22.90 7.41 4.34
C GLN A 107 -23.24 6.18 5.20
N SER A 108 -23.53 5.02 4.59
CA SER A 108 -23.91 3.79 5.28
C SER A 108 -22.74 3.22 6.10
N TRP A 109 -21.51 3.39 5.62
CA TRP A 109 -20.31 2.82 6.21
C TRP A 109 -19.94 3.46 7.55
N LYS A 110 -20.38 4.69 7.80
CA LYS A 110 -20.14 5.42 9.05
C LYS A 110 -20.82 4.77 10.26
N TYR A 111 -21.93 4.05 10.03
CA TYR A 111 -22.75 3.42 11.07
C TYR A 111 -22.59 1.90 11.14
N SER A 112 -22.05 1.29 10.08
CA SER A 112 -21.91 -0.17 9.99
C SER A 112 -20.59 -0.68 10.58
N ILE A 113 -19.49 0.07 10.42
CA ILE A 113 -18.14 -0.30 10.92
C ILE A 113 -18.11 -0.80 12.37
N PRO A 114 -18.85 -0.21 13.35
CA PRO A 114 -18.84 -0.68 14.73
C PRO A 114 -19.53 -2.03 14.98
N LEU A 115 -20.53 -2.42 14.17
CA LEU A 115 -21.26 -3.70 14.32
C LEU A 115 -20.43 -4.93 13.92
N PHE A 116 -19.31 -4.73 13.21
CA PHE A 116 -18.54 -5.81 12.58
C PHE A 116 -17.38 -6.36 13.43
N PHE A 117 -17.13 -5.80 14.62
CA PHE A 117 -16.13 -6.33 15.54
C PHE A 117 -16.59 -7.59 16.31
N ILE A 118 -17.79 -8.13 16.00
CA ILE A 118 -18.28 -9.44 16.47
C ILE A 118 -17.85 -10.54 15.49
N THR A 119 -17.33 -11.65 16.00
CA THR A 119 -16.72 -12.76 15.21
C THR A 119 -17.64 -13.33 14.12
N GLN A 120 -18.95 -13.44 14.37
CA GLN A 120 -19.91 -13.97 13.41
C GLN A 120 -20.24 -13.00 12.26
N GLY A 121 -20.11 -11.68 12.50
CA GLY A 121 -20.35 -10.66 11.48
C GLY A 121 -19.24 -10.57 10.44
N PHE A 122 -18.01 -10.95 10.82
CA PHE A 122 -16.82 -10.85 9.99
C PHE A 122 -16.82 -11.81 8.79
N ASP A 123 -17.25 -13.06 8.96
CA ASP A 123 -17.29 -14.03 7.86
C ASP A 123 -18.38 -13.71 6.84
N THR A 124 -19.56 -13.27 7.29
CA THR A 124 -20.62 -12.74 6.41
C THR A 124 -20.20 -11.48 5.67
N PHE A 125 -19.45 -10.58 6.32
CA PHE A 125 -18.88 -9.39 5.69
C PHE A 125 -17.84 -9.77 4.64
N ARG A 126 -16.90 -10.65 4.97
CA ARG A 126 -15.87 -11.13 4.05
C ARG A 126 -16.48 -11.71 2.76
N ASN A 127 -17.47 -12.59 2.88
CA ASN A 127 -18.11 -13.21 1.72
C ASN A 127 -18.91 -12.19 0.87
N ARG A 128 -19.56 -11.21 1.51
CA ARG A 128 -20.26 -10.12 0.81
C ARG A 128 -19.31 -9.13 0.15
N GLU A 129 -18.20 -8.78 0.80
CA GLU A 129 -17.14 -7.92 0.27
C GLU A 129 -16.40 -8.60 -0.89
N ILE A 130 -16.25 -9.92 -0.87
CA ILE A 130 -15.70 -10.66 -2.03
C ILE A 130 -16.66 -10.60 -3.23
N SER A 131 -17.98 -10.58 -3.00
CA SER A 131 -19.01 -10.56 -4.06
C SER A 131 -19.39 -9.17 -4.59
N ILE A 132 -19.30 -8.11 -3.78
CA ILE A 132 -19.72 -6.72 -4.12
C ILE A 132 -18.56 -5.72 -4.00
N GLY A 133 -17.46 -6.10 -3.36
CA GLY A 133 -16.40 -5.17 -2.98
C GLY A 133 -15.39 -4.86 -4.08
N VAL A 134 -14.21 -4.43 -3.63
CA VAL A 134 -13.13 -3.89 -4.46
C VAL A 134 -12.68 -4.84 -5.58
N GLY A 135 -12.85 -6.15 -5.42
CA GLY A 135 -12.56 -7.13 -6.48
C GLY A 135 -13.39 -6.91 -7.75
N ALA A 136 -14.71 -6.70 -7.62
CA ALA A 136 -15.61 -6.41 -8.72
C ALA A 136 -15.29 -5.05 -9.35
N ILE A 137 -15.01 -4.03 -8.51
CA ILE A 137 -14.59 -2.69 -8.97
C ILE A 137 -13.29 -2.79 -9.78
N ARG A 138 -12.32 -3.57 -9.32
CA ARG A 138 -11.05 -3.80 -10.04
C ARG A 138 -11.29 -4.48 -11.38
N GLU A 139 -12.21 -5.44 -11.46
CA GLU A 139 -12.56 -6.10 -12.71
C GLU A 139 -13.24 -5.14 -13.69
N GLN A 140 -14.17 -4.32 -13.22
CA GLN A 140 -14.81 -3.27 -14.03
C GLN A 140 -13.77 -2.26 -14.54
N LEU A 141 -12.85 -1.83 -13.68
CA LEU A 141 -11.76 -0.93 -14.06
C LEU A 141 -10.78 -1.58 -15.05
N ALA A 142 -10.48 -2.87 -14.90
CA ALA A 142 -9.58 -3.60 -15.79
C ALA A 142 -10.19 -3.81 -17.19
N LYS A 143 -11.53 -3.91 -17.29
CA LYS A 143 -12.27 -4.03 -18.56
C LYS A 143 -12.46 -2.69 -19.28
N LEU A 144 -12.14 -1.57 -18.65
CA LEU A 144 -12.41 -0.23 -19.16
C LEU A 144 -11.37 0.19 -20.21
N ASN A 145 -11.79 0.46 -21.45
CA ASN A 145 -10.89 0.96 -22.51
C ASN A 145 -11.00 2.49 -22.63
N LEU A 146 -9.96 3.19 -22.17
CA LEU A 146 -9.91 4.65 -22.15
C LEU A 146 -9.96 5.27 -23.55
N ARG A 147 -9.40 4.60 -24.57
CA ARG A 147 -9.37 5.12 -25.94
C ARG A 147 -10.77 5.19 -26.54
N ILE A 148 -11.54 4.13 -26.37
CA ILE A 148 -12.95 4.06 -26.80
C ILE A 148 -13.77 5.14 -26.10
N ILE A 149 -13.50 5.39 -24.81
CA ILE A 149 -14.19 6.42 -24.05
C ILE A 149 -13.88 7.82 -24.58
N ILE A 150 -12.62 8.11 -24.91
CA ILE A 150 -12.21 9.39 -25.48
C ILE A 150 -12.86 9.61 -26.85
N GLU A 151 -12.80 8.60 -27.73
CA GLU A 151 -13.39 8.65 -29.07
C GLU A 151 -14.91 8.87 -29.00
N ASN A 152 -15.61 8.10 -28.15
CA ASN A 152 -17.05 8.29 -27.95
C ASN A 152 -17.39 9.67 -27.37
N SER A 153 -16.58 10.17 -26.43
CA SER A 153 -16.82 11.50 -25.86
C SER A 153 -16.64 12.57 -26.94
N LEU A 154 -15.58 12.50 -27.74
CA LEU A 154 -15.29 13.45 -28.82
C LEU A 154 -16.44 13.50 -29.86
N VAL A 155 -16.98 12.34 -30.23
CA VAL A 155 -18.16 12.25 -31.11
C VAL A 155 -19.40 12.91 -30.48
N GLU A 156 -19.64 12.72 -29.18
CA GLU A 156 -20.74 13.39 -28.48
C GLU A 156 -20.55 14.92 -28.42
N TRP A 157 -19.32 15.40 -28.25
CA TRP A 157 -18.98 16.83 -28.31
C TRP A 157 -19.24 17.43 -29.70
N GLU A 158 -18.86 16.73 -30.77
CA GLU A 158 -19.11 17.18 -32.15
C GLU A 158 -20.61 17.26 -32.48
N LYS A 159 -21.42 16.29 -32.00
CA LYS A 159 -22.88 16.31 -32.17
C LYS A 159 -23.57 17.47 -31.45
N LEU A 160 -23.04 17.90 -30.31
CA LEU A 160 -23.56 19.04 -29.55
C LEU A 160 -23.19 20.37 -30.22
N GLY A 161 -21.98 20.48 -30.78
CA GLY A 161 -21.55 21.69 -31.49
C GLY A 161 -22.18 21.89 -32.88
N GLY A 162 -22.72 20.83 -33.49
CA GLY A 162 -23.41 20.90 -34.79
C GLY A 162 -24.91 21.27 -34.75
N LYS A 163 -25.47 21.57 -33.56
CA LYS A 163 -26.89 21.92 -33.38
C LYS A 163 -27.19 23.43 -33.34
N ASP A 164 -26.15 24.26 -33.45
CA ASP A 164 -26.23 25.72 -33.32
C ASP A 164 -26.15 26.50 -34.65
N THR A 165 -26.49 25.87 -35.79
CA THR A 165 -26.63 26.56 -37.10
C THR A 165 -27.98 26.34 -37.75
#